data_AF-A0A949L8J6-F1
#
_entry.id   AF-A0A949L8J6-F1
#
_cell.length_a   1.000
_cell.length_b   1.000
_cell.length_c   1.000
_cell.angle_alpha   90.00
_cell.angle_beta   90.00
_cell.angle_gamma   90.00
#
_symmetry.space_group_name_H-M   'P 1'
#
loop_
_entity.id
_entity.type
_entity.pdbx_description
1 polymer ?
#
loop_
_entity_poly.entity_id
_entity_poly.type
_entity_poly.pdbx_seq_one_letter_code
_entity_poly.pdbx_strand_id
1 'polypeptide(L)'
;MKRFVTALTLLALTLLPLGCKQATLDAFNLGGPEYVGDYMQDDDVRHLAHALDTAPTRTPVKWENLGTGYQYSMMIFSSDEAAGVITRAVSVLAIEPSGDAEVLDLVCTSESARKWRIVAKTPASFVGRAARMELDQAAAPENVRTEAGFKGFLVAR
;
A
#
# COMPACT_ATOMS: atom_id res chain seq x y z
N MET A 1 40.48 43.80 -33.24
CA MET A 1 39.06 43.59 -32.87
C MET A 1 38.50 42.21 -33.24
N LYS A 2 39.00 41.49 -34.25
CA LYS A 2 38.46 40.14 -34.63
C LYS A 2 38.71 39.01 -33.62
N ARG A 3 39.79 39.08 -32.82
CA ARG A 3 40.18 38.02 -31.85
C ARG A 3 39.36 38.01 -30.56
N PHE A 4 38.82 39.17 -30.16
CA PHE A 4 37.96 39.27 -28.97
C PHE A 4 36.56 38.71 -29.23
N VAL A 5 36.05 38.87 -30.45
CA VAL A 5 34.74 38.32 -30.86
C VAL A 5 34.80 36.79 -30.89
N THR A 6 35.91 36.20 -31.34
CA THR A 6 36.11 34.74 -31.36
C THR A 6 36.25 34.15 -29.96
N ALA A 7 36.92 34.85 -29.04
CA ALA A 7 37.03 34.43 -27.65
C ALA A 7 35.67 34.49 -26.92
N LEU A 8 34.85 35.50 -27.20
CA LEU A 8 33.51 35.63 -26.61
C LEU A 8 32.53 34.58 -27.14
N THR A 9 32.61 34.22 -28.43
CA THR A 9 31.76 33.17 -29.02
C THR A 9 32.16 31.78 -28.54
N LEU A 10 33.45 31.51 -28.31
CA LEU A 10 33.88 30.24 -27.71
C LEU A 10 33.42 30.10 -26.25
N LEU A 11 33.42 31.20 -25.49
CA LEU A 11 32.93 31.21 -24.12
C LEU A 11 31.40 31.03 -24.04
N ALA A 12 30.66 31.64 -24.98
CA ALA A 12 29.20 31.46 -25.07
C ALA A 12 28.80 30.04 -25.52
N LEU A 13 29.55 29.40 -26.42
CA LEU A 13 29.29 28.01 -26.84
C LEU A 13 29.62 26.98 -25.74
N THR A 14 30.58 27.26 -24.86
CA THR A 14 30.94 26.36 -23.75
C THR A 14 30.04 26.52 -22.52
N LEU A 15 29.28 27.62 -22.42
CA LEU A 15 28.27 27.82 -21.38
C LEU A 15 26.89 27.25 -21.73
N LEU A 16 26.66 26.84 -23.00
CA LEU A 16 25.37 26.32 -23.46
C LEU A 16 25.03 24.84 -23.12
N PRO A 17 25.93 23.92 -22.68
CA PRO A 17 25.52 22.61 -22.20
C PRO A 17 25.25 22.57 -20.67
N LEU A 18 25.41 23.69 -19.96
CA LEU A 18 25.13 23.77 -18.51
C LEU A 18 23.68 24.22 -18.19
N GLY A 19 22.89 24.55 -19.21
CA GLY A 19 21.51 25.03 -19.08
C GLY A 19 20.40 23.98 -19.18
N CYS A 20 20.71 22.69 -19.05
CA CYS A 20 19.73 21.60 -18.96
C CYS A 20 20.14 20.55 -17.92
N LYS A 21 20.44 21.00 -16.70
CA LYS A 21 20.50 20.13 -15.52
C LYS A 21 19.37 20.42 -14.54
N GLN A 22 18.15 20.62 -15.06
CA GLN A 22 16.94 20.30 -14.29
C GLN A 22 16.60 18.79 -14.43
N ALA A 23 17.15 18.09 -15.42
CA ALA A 23 16.88 16.66 -15.66
C ALA A 23 17.75 15.71 -14.81
N THR A 24 18.77 16.20 -14.11
CA THR A 24 19.61 15.37 -13.22
C THR A 24 19.19 15.43 -11.76
N LEU A 25 18.26 16.31 -11.37
CA LEU A 25 17.70 16.34 -10.02
C LEU A 25 16.43 15.45 -9.90
N ASP A 26 15.72 15.20 -11.01
CA ASP A 26 14.64 14.20 -11.05
C ASP A 26 15.15 12.75 -11.23
N ALA A 27 16.42 12.56 -11.62
CA ALA A 27 17.02 11.23 -11.78
C ALA A 27 17.34 10.52 -10.44
N PHE A 28 17.29 11.23 -9.31
CA PHE A 28 17.52 10.65 -7.97
C PHE A 28 16.23 10.43 -7.18
N ASN A 29 15.06 10.72 -7.74
CA ASN A 29 13.77 10.33 -7.17
C ASN A 29 13.18 9.11 -7.91
N LEU A 30 14.02 8.11 -8.18
CA LEU A 30 13.63 6.81 -8.73
C LEU A 30 13.15 5.86 -7.62
N GLY A 31 12.37 6.36 -6.66
CA GLY A 31 11.59 5.46 -5.83
C GLY A 31 10.62 4.73 -6.75
N GLY A 32 10.78 3.42 -6.94
CA GLY A 32 9.77 2.57 -7.57
C GLY A 32 8.48 2.56 -6.74
N PRO A 33 7.38 1.97 -7.25
CA PRO A 33 6.19 1.77 -6.42
C PRO A 33 6.58 1.04 -5.13
N GLU A 34 6.19 1.60 -3.99
CA GLU A 34 6.42 1.02 -2.67
C GLU A 34 5.21 0.16 -2.30
N TYR A 35 5.46 -1.02 -1.76
CA TYR A 35 4.41 -1.98 -1.38
C TYR A 35 4.57 -2.37 0.08
N VAL A 36 3.46 -2.66 0.75
CA VAL A 36 3.42 -3.12 2.15
C VAL A 36 2.50 -4.32 2.32
N GLY A 37 2.75 -5.15 3.34
CA GLY A 37 1.99 -6.38 3.55
C GLY A 37 2.34 -7.47 2.53
N ASP A 38 3.58 -7.51 2.05
CA ASP A 38 4.10 -8.54 1.14
C ASP A 38 4.15 -9.95 1.77
N TYR A 39 4.14 -10.03 3.10
CA TYR A 39 3.99 -11.26 3.86
C TYR A 39 2.55 -11.81 3.90
N MET A 40 1.54 -11.01 3.52
CA MET A 40 0.16 -11.50 3.41
C MET A 40 0.02 -12.44 2.22
N GLN A 41 -0.62 -13.57 2.43
CA GLN A 41 -0.92 -14.53 1.37
C GLN A 41 -2.30 -14.31 0.77
N ASP A 42 -2.59 -15.05 -0.29
CA ASP A 42 -3.87 -15.02 -0.97
C ASP A 42 -5.06 -15.20 -0.01
N ASP A 43 -4.94 -16.13 0.95
CA ASP A 43 -5.94 -16.37 1.99
C ASP A 43 -6.24 -15.11 2.81
N ASP A 44 -5.21 -14.35 3.19
CA ASP A 44 -5.35 -13.10 3.96
C ASP A 44 -6.07 -12.02 3.18
N VAL A 45 -5.69 -11.87 1.92
CA VAL A 45 -6.32 -10.90 1.01
C VAL A 45 -7.79 -11.28 0.79
N ARG A 46 -8.11 -12.59 0.73
CA ARG A 46 -9.49 -13.07 0.62
C ARG A 46 -10.32 -12.78 1.89
N HIS A 47 -9.75 -12.99 3.08
CA HIS A 47 -10.41 -12.61 4.34
C HIS A 47 -10.66 -11.10 4.41
N LEU A 48 -9.65 -10.30 4.08
CA LEU A 48 -9.75 -8.84 4.07
C LEU A 48 -10.83 -8.37 3.09
N ALA A 49 -10.81 -8.83 1.85
CA ALA A 49 -11.81 -8.45 0.84
C ALA A 49 -13.23 -8.91 1.21
N HIS A 50 -13.39 -10.11 1.77
CA HIS A 50 -14.69 -10.56 2.28
C HIS A 50 -15.19 -9.66 3.41
N ALA A 51 -14.31 -9.27 4.33
CA ALA A 51 -14.66 -8.39 5.44
C ALA A 51 -15.00 -6.97 4.95
N LEU A 52 -14.39 -6.50 3.87
CA LEU A 52 -14.80 -5.24 3.23
C LEU A 52 -16.24 -5.29 2.70
N ASP A 53 -16.74 -6.45 2.28
CA ASP A 53 -18.12 -6.60 1.81
C ASP A 53 -19.12 -6.76 2.97
N THR A 54 -18.75 -7.48 4.02
CA THR A 54 -19.71 -7.97 5.03
C THR A 54 -19.64 -7.28 6.37
N ALA A 55 -18.48 -6.73 6.75
CA ALA A 55 -18.29 -6.17 8.08
C ALA A 55 -18.90 -4.76 8.18
N PRO A 56 -19.59 -4.45 9.29
CA PRO A 56 -20.00 -3.08 9.60
C PRO A 56 -18.81 -2.23 10.09
N THR A 57 -19.00 -0.91 10.08
CA THR A 57 -17.99 0.01 10.65
C THR A 57 -17.82 -0.22 12.14
N ARG A 58 -16.60 0.01 12.64
CA ARG A 58 -16.18 -0.09 14.05
C ARG A 58 -16.40 -1.46 14.69
N THR A 59 -16.48 -2.51 13.88
CA THR A 59 -16.50 -3.89 14.36
C THR A 59 -15.21 -4.58 13.90
N PRO A 60 -14.41 -5.13 14.83
CA PRO A 60 -13.18 -5.80 14.47
C PRO A 60 -13.47 -7.15 13.82
N VAL A 61 -12.80 -7.44 12.71
CA VAL A 61 -12.77 -8.76 12.07
C VAL A 61 -11.39 -9.34 12.27
N LYS A 62 -11.32 -10.60 12.70
CA LYS A 62 -10.08 -11.27 13.07
C LYS A 62 -9.96 -12.58 12.33
N TRP A 63 -8.75 -12.92 11.93
CA TRP A 63 -8.43 -14.22 11.36
C TRP A 63 -6.97 -14.57 11.64
N GLU A 64 -6.66 -15.85 11.51
CA GLU A 64 -5.31 -16.37 11.56
C GLU A 64 -5.01 -17.09 10.25
N ASN A 65 -3.85 -16.80 9.67
CA ASN A 65 -3.35 -17.58 8.56
C ASN A 65 -2.58 -18.77 9.11
N LEU A 66 -3.14 -19.97 8.97
CA LEU A 66 -2.52 -21.20 9.49
C LEU A 66 -1.24 -21.58 8.73
N GLY A 67 -1.06 -21.11 7.50
CA GLY A 67 0.13 -21.35 6.69
C GLY A 67 1.33 -20.50 7.12
N THR A 68 1.11 -19.26 7.52
CA THR A 68 2.18 -18.33 7.95
C THR A 68 2.27 -18.15 9.46
N GLY A 69 1.21 -18.50 10.19
CA GLY A 69 1.04 -18.25 11.62
C GLY A 69 0.78 -16.79 11.98
N TYR A 70 0.57 -15.91 11.00
CA TYR A 70 0.21 -14.51 11.28
C TYR A 70 -1.23 -14.42 11.77
N GLN A 71 -1.47 -13.51 12.72
CA GLN A 71 -2.81 -13.13 13.15
C GLN A 71 -3.11 -11.71 12.72
N TYR A 72 -4.36 -11.48 12.33
CA TYR A 72 -4.81 -10.20 11.83
C TYR A 72 -6.05 -9.73 12.58
N SER A 73 -6.12 -8.42 12.82
CA SER A 73 -7.30 -7.73 13.32
C SER A 73 -7.55 -6.51 12.45
N MET A 74 -8.57 -6.58 11.62
CA MET A 74 -9.01 -5.50 10.74
C MET A 74 -10.16 -4.72 11.39
N MET A 75 -10.14 -3.39 11.26
CA MET A 75 -11.27 -2.54 11.62
C MET A 75 -11.54 -1.50 10.54
N ILE A 76 -12.82 -1.35 10.20
CA ILE A 76 -13.31 -0.33 9.26
C ILE A 76 -13.74 0.89 10.07
N PHE A 77 -13.04 2.02 9.94
CA PHE A 77 -13.31 3.23 10.73
C PHE A 77 -14.46 4.05 10.17
N SER A 78 -14.50 4.16 8.84
CA SER A 78 -15.52 4.89 8.11
C SER A 78 -15.86 4.18 6.81
N SER A 79 -17.10 4.36 6.38
CA SER A 79 -17.59 3.99 5.05
C SER A 79 -18.34 5.19 4.52
N ASP A 80 -17.98 5.64 3.33
CA ASP A 80 -18.74 6.62 2.56
C ASP A 80 -19.20 6.01 1.24
N GLU A 81 -20.21 6.64 0.64
CA GLU A 81 -20.61 6.34 -0.72
C GLU A 81 -20.90 7.65 -1.46
N ALA A 82 -20.19 7.87 -2.56
CA ALA A 82 -20.34 9.05 -3.39
C ALA A 82 -20.25 8.67 -4.86
N ALA A 83 -21.21 9.16 -5.67
CA ALA A 83 -21.27 8.90 -7.11
C ALA A 83 -21.22 7.39 -7.50
N GLY A 84 -21.78 6.51 -6.67
CA GLY A 84 -21.76 5.05 -6.89
C GLY A 84 -20.43 4.38 -6.55
N VAL A 85 -19.50 5.09 -5.90
CA VAL A 85 -18.25 4.55 -5.38
C VAL A 85 -18.33 4.48 -3.87
N ILE A 86 -18.07 3.29 -3.31
CA ILE A 86 -17.96 3.07 -1.88
C ILE A 86 -16.50 3.24 -1.49
N THR A 87 -16.20 4.11 -0.51
CA THR A 87 -14.86 4.22 0.09
C THR A 87 -14.89 3.78 1.54
N ARG A 88 -13.94 2.92 1.92
CA ARG A 88 -13.74 2.47 3.29
C ARG A 88 -12.33 2.80 3.77
N ALA A 89 -12.25 3.45 4.93
CA ALA A 89 -10.99 3.65 5.64
C ALA A 89 -10.79 2.51 6.63
N VAL A 90 -9.71 1.76 6.47
CA VAL A 90 -9.46 0.50 7.18
C VAL A 90 -8.08 0.53 7.81
N SER A 91 -7.95 -0.02 9.02
CA SER A 91 -6.63 -0.41 9.52
C SER A 91 -6.60 -1.89 9.79
N VAL A 92 -5.48 -2.52 9.48
CA VAL A 92 -5.19 -3.92 9.76
C VAL A 92 -4.01 -3.97 10.71
N LEU A 93 -4.22 -4.52 11.91
CA LEU A 93 -3.13 -4.94 12.78
C LEU A 93 -2.70 -6.33 12.35
N ALA A 94 -1.43 -6.50 11.99
CA ALA A 94 -0.81 -7.79 11.71
C ALA A 94 0.15 -8.15 12.86
N ILE A 95 0.06 -9.38 13.35
CA ILE A 95 0.87 -9.92 14.44
C ILE A 95 1.60 -11.15 13.93
N GLU A 96 2.92 -11.09 13.89
CA GLU A 96 3.80 -12.19 13.50
C GLU A 96 3.73 -13.36 14.51
N PRO A 97 4.08 -14.61 14.14
CA PRO A 97 4.41 -15.68 15.07
C PRO A 97 5.31 -15.29 16.26
N SER A 98 6.26 -14.38 16.05
CA SER A 98 7.17 -13.86 17.08
C SER A 98 6.48 -12.96 18.13
N GLY A 99 5.28 -12.46 17.80
CA GLY A 99 4.53 -11.47 18.58
C GLY A 99 4.85 -10.01 18.20
N ASP A 100 5.76 -9.77 17.26
CA ASP A 100 5.98 -8.44 16.70
C ASP A 100 4.75 -8.02 15.87
N ALA A 101 4.37 -6.75 15.99
CA ALA A 101 3.14 -6.25 15.42
C ALA A 101 3.35 -4.97 14.62
N GLU A 102 2.63 -4.88 13.51
CA GLU A 102 2.58 -3.71 12.65
C GLU A 102 1.16 -3.37 12.24
N VAL A 103 0.96 -2.11 11.86
CA VAL A 103 -0.32 -1.60 11.38
C VAL A 103 -0.19 -1.18 9.92
N LEU A 104 -1.16 -1.63 9.11
CA LEU A 104 -1.39 -1.17 7.76
C LEU A 104 -2.63 -0.30 7.73
N ASP A 105 -2.48 0.97 7.38
CA ASP A 105 -3.60 1.88 7.15
C ASP A 105 -3.96 1.89 5.66
N LEU A 106 -5.17 1.44 5.34
CA LEU A 106 -5.65 1.19 3.99
C LEU A 106 -6.81 2.12 3.60
N VAL A 107 -6.85 2.49 2.33
CA VAL A 107 -8.04 3.03 1.66
C VAL A 107 -8.52 2.00 0.66
N CYS A 108 -9.77 1.61 0.82
CA CYS A 108 -10.41 0.62 -0.03
C CYS A 108 -11.54 1.31 -0.80
N THR A 109 -11.51 1.26 -2.13
CA THR A 109 -12.59 1.79 -2.98
C THR A 109 -13.22 0.69 -3.81
N SER A 110 -14.52 0.82 -4.08
CA SER A 110 -15.27 -0.12 -4.90
C SER A 110 -16.30 0.62 -5.75
N GLU A 111 -16.25 0.39 -7.07
CA GLU A 111 -17.24 0.87 -8.05
C GLU A 111 -18.31 -0.19 -8.33
N SER A 112 -18.14 -1.40 -7.82
CA SER A 112 -19.04 -2.53 -8.07
C SER A 112 -18.98 -3.52 -6.93
N ALA A 113 -20.13 -4.08 -6.53
CA ALA A 113 -20.18 -5.05 -5.44
C ALA A 113 -19.10 -6.13 -5.57
N ARG A 114 -18.35 -6.38 -4.49
CA ARG A 114 -17.32 -7.43 -4.37
C ARG A 114 -16.06 -7.23 -5.22
N LYS A 115 -15.79 -6.02 -5.72
CA LYS A 115 -14.52 -5.67 -6.36
C LYS A 115 -13.87 -4.46 -5.69
N TRP A 116 -12.80 -4.72 -4.95
CA TRP A 116 -12.10 -3.70 -4.17
C TRP A 116 -10.76 -3.34 -4.79
N ARG A 117 -10.51 -2.04 -4.93
CA ARG A 117 -9.17 -1.48 -5.09
C ARG A 117 -8.67 -1.08 -3.72
N ILE A 118 -7.53 -1.62 -3.31
CA ILE A 118 -6.98 -1.42 -1.96
C ILE A 118 -5.58 -0.82 -2.10
N VAL A 119 -5.35 0.29 -1.41
CA VAL A 119 -4.04 0.97 -1.36
C VAL A 119 -3.70 1.28 0.08
N ALA A 120 -2.41 1.27 0.42
CA ALA A 120 -1.93 1.73 1.71
C ALA A 120 -1.80 3.26 1.70
N LYS A 121 -2.21 3.92 2.77
CA LYS A 121 -2.05 5.38 2.92
C LYS A 121 -0.59 5.77 3.13
N THR A 122 0.13 4.94 3.86
CA THR A 122 1.51 5.14 4.29
C THR A 122 2.22 3.79 4.33
N PRO A 123 3.56 3.77 4.44
CA PRO A 123 4.29 2.56 4.77
C PRO A 123 3.76 1.91 6.04
N ALA A 124 3.91 0.58 6.15
CA ALA A 124 3.51 -0.16 7.35
C ALA A 124 4.31 0.34 8.56
N SER A 125 3.63 0.49 9.69
CA SER A 125 4.23 1.05 10.90
C SER A 125 4.33 -0.01 11.98
N PHE A 126 5.54 -0.29 12.46
CA PHE A 126 5.75 -1.13 13.63
C PHE A 126 5.14 -0.50 14.87
N VAL A 127 4.34 -1.26 15.61
CA VAL A 127 3.62 -0.78 16.81
C VAL A 127 4.06 -1.47 18.10
N GLY A 128 5.10 -2.29 18.06
CA GLY A 128 5.64 -3.00 19.21
C GLY A 128 5.26 -4.47 19.22
N ARG A 129 5.18 -5.06 20.42
CA ARG A 129 4.77 -6.45 20.60
C ARG A 129 3.32 -6.52 21.01
N ALA A 130 2.56 -7.41 20.38
CA ALA A 130 1.17 -7.66 20.71
C ALA A 130 0.98 -9.10 21.19
N ALA A 131 0.09 -9.28 22.18
CA ALA A 131 -0.33 -10.61 22.58
C ALA A 131 -1.15 -11.25 21.46
N ARG A 132 -0.82 -12.51 21.16
CA ARG A 132 -1.61 -13.34 20.25
C ARG A 132 -2.92 -13.73 20.91
N MET A 133 -3.98 -13.82 20.12
CA MET A 133 -5.32 -14.18 20.56
C MET A 133 -5.60 -15.65 20.27
N GLU A 134 -6.40 -16.31 21.09
CA GLU A 134 -7.03 -17.57 20.68
C GLU A 134 -8.17 -17.22 19.72
N LEU A 135 -8.07 -17.70 18.49
CA LEU A 135 -9.04 -17.47 17.42
C LEU A 135 -9.61 -18.81 16.94
N ASP A 136 -10.90 -18.82 16.62
CA ASP A 136 -11.49 -19.95 15.92
C ASP A 136 -10.87 -20.07 14.52
N GLN A 137 -10.49 -21.28 14.13
CA GLN A 137 -9.94 -21.52 12.81
C GLN A 137 -11.04 -21.34 11.76
N ALA A 138 -10.83 -20.39 10.85
CA ALA A 138 -11.72 -20.12 9.74
C ALA A 138 -11.00 -20.36 8.42
N ALA A 139 -11.64 -21.06 7.50
CA ALA A 139 -11.14 -21.19 6.14
C ALA A 139 -11.28 -19.86 5.39
N ALA A 140 -10.35 -19.60 4.46
CA ALA A 140 -10.44 -18.44 3.59
C ALA A 140 -11.72 -18.50 2.72
N PRO A 141 -12.44 -17.38 2.54
CA PRO A 141 -13.64 -17.34 1.70
C PRO A 141 -13.35 -17.79 0.25
N GLU A 142 -14.01 -18.84 -0.23
CA GLU A 142 -13.74 -19.45 -1.54
C GLU A 142 -14.23 -18.61 -2.73
N ASN A 143 -15.19 -17.72 -2.51
CA ASN A 143 -15.84 -16.92 -3.55
C ASN A 143 -15.14 -15.58 -3.82
N VAL A 144 -14.00 -15.32 -3.19
CA VAL A 144 -13.21 -14.11 -3.38
C VAL A 144 -12.03 -14.42 -4.30
N ARG A 145 -11.81 -13.59 -5.32
CA ARG A 145 -10.68 -13.74 -6.25
C ARG A 145 -9.68 -12.61 -6.04
N THR A 146 -8.40 -12.96 -6.02
CA THR A 146 -7.29 -12.01 -6.01
C THR A 146 -6.58 -12.02 -7.36
N GLU A 147 -5.77 -11.00 -7.62
CA GLU A 147 -4.91 -10.99 -8.81
C GLU A 147 -3.67 -11.87 -8.56
N ALA A 148 -3.28 -12.64 -9.57
CA ALA A 148 -2.11 -13.51 -9.47
C ALA A 148 -0.83 -12.70 -9.22
N GLY A 149 -0.02 -13.14 -8.25
CA GLY A 149 1.27 -12.51 -7.93
C GLY A 149 1.15 -11.26 -7.05
N PHE A 150 0.28 -11.27 -6.04
CA PHE A 150 0.17 -10.24 -5.02
C PHE A 150 1.55 -9.91 -4.42
N LYS A 151 1.91 -8.62 -4.44
CA LYS A 151 3.21 -8.10 -3.97
C LYS A 151 3.09 -7.26 -2.69
N GLY A 152 1.90 -7.23 -2.10
CA GLY A 152 1.51 -6.22 -1.11
C GLY A 152 0.61 -5.13 -1.68
N PHE A 153 0.16 -4.23 -0.81
CA PHE A 153 -0.63 -3.06 -1.15
C PHE A 153 0.28 -1.91 -1.55
N LEU A 154 -0.02 -1.28 -2.68
CA LEU A 154 0.70 -0.10 -3.14
C LEU A 154 0.49 1.06 -2.16
N VAL A 155 1.58 1.72 -1.75
CA VAL A 155 1.53 2.94 -0.94
C VAL A 155 1.14 4.12 -1.83
N ALA A 156 0.07 4.83 -1.45
CA ALA A 156 -0.40 6.03 -2.13
C ALA A 156 0.64 7.15 -2.05
N ARG A 157 0.85 7.85 -3.16
CA ARG A 157 1.72 9.03 -3.27
C ARG A 157 0.90 10.30 -3.36
#